data_AF-A0A9D2TBG7-F1
#
_entry.id   AF-A0A9D2TBG7-F1
#
_cell.length_a   1.000
_cell.length_b   1.000
_cell.length_c   1.000
_cell.angle_alpha   90.00
_cell.angle_beta   90.00
_cell.angle_gamma   90.00
#
_symmetry.space_group_name_H-M   'P 1'
#
loop_
_entity.id
_entity.type
_entity.pdbx_description
1 polymer ?
#
loop_
_entity_poly.entity_id
_entity_poly.type
_entity_poly.pdbx_seq_one_letter_code
_entity_poly.pdbx_strand_id
1 'polypeptide(L)' 'DARLKAIRDYRFYLKMSEQRGFEAGKTEGVQEGLEQGKLILIMNMLKKGMEVKDILYFAGVSEEEVEEAKKLLE' A
#
# COMPACT_ATOMS: atom_id res chain seq x y z
N ASP A 1 4.72 -46.01 3.57
CA ASP A 1 5.67 -45.74 2.49
C ASP A 1 6.18 -44.30 2.61
N ALA A 2 7.50 -44.13 2.80
CA ALA A 2 8.12 -42.82 3.07
C ALA A 2 8.02 -41.85 1.88
N ARG A 3 7.94 -42.38 0.65
CA ARG A 3 7.81 -41.59 -0.58
C ARG A 3 6.48 -40.83 -0.64
N LEU A 4 5.39 -41.48 -0.29
CA LEU A 4 4.05 -40.85 -0.28
C LEU A 4 3.98 -39.73 0.76
N LYS A 5 4.63 -39.90 1.92
CA LYS A 5 4.72 -38.86 2.94
C LYS A 5 5.48 -37.64 2.42
N ALA A 6 6.65 -37.83 1.81
CA ALA A 6 7.43 -36.73 1.23
C ALA A 6 6.67 -35.96 0.15
N ILE A 7 5.92 -36.65 -0.72
CA ILE A 7 5.08 -36.00 -1.75
C ILE A 7 3.98 -35.16 -1.11
N ARG A 8 3.35 -35.67 -0.04
CA ARG A 8 2.30 -34.94 0.69
C ARG A 8 2.86 -33.68 1.35
N ASP A 9 3.99 -33.79 2.03
CA ASP A 9 4.64 -32.67 2.70
C ASP A 9 5.07 -31.61 1.67
N TYR A 10 5.66 -32.02 0.55
CA TYR A 10 6.03 -31.11 -0.53
C TYR A 10 4.85 -30.33 -1.09
N ARG A 11 3.73 -31.02 -1.39
CA ARG A 11 2.50 -30.36 -1.87
C ARG A 11 1.92 -29.40 -0.85
N PHE A 12 1.98 -29.77 0.43
CA PHE A 12 1.55 -28.91 1.52
C PHE A 12 2.39 -27.62 1.55
N TYR A 13 3.71 -27.73 1.52
CA TYR A 13 4.59 -26.56 1.49
C TYR A 13 4.39 -25.68 0.26
N LEU A 14 4.22 -26.27 -0.93
CA LEU A 14 3.92 -25.49 -2.13
C LEU A 14 2.65 -24.65 -1.97
N LYS A 15 1.57 -25.26 -1.51
CA LYS A 15 0.29 -24.56 -1.29
C LYS A 15 0.43 -23.44 -0.24
N MET A 16 1.17 -23.72 0.83
CA MET A 16 1.43 -22.72 1.88
C MET A 16 2.26 -21.54 1.35
N SER A 17 3.26 -21.80 0.51
CA SER A 17 4.09 -20.75 -0.10
C SER A 17 3.28 -19.90 -1.08
N GLU A 18 2.44 -20.52 -1.91
CA GLU A 18 1.55 -19.80 -2.83
C GLU A 18 0.57 -18.89 -2.06
N GLN A 19 -0.06 -19.43 -1.01
CA GLN A 19 -0.99 -18.65 -0.18
C GLN A 19 -0.28 -17.46 0.49
N ARG A 20 0.90 -17.69 1.08
CA ARG A 20 1.69 -16.61 1.70
C ARG A 20 2.10 -15.55 0.69
N GLY A 21 2.54 -15.95 -0.50
CA GLY A 21 2.91 -15.01 -1.56
C GLY A 21 1.72 -14.14 -1.99
N PHE A 22 0.54 -14.75 -2.15
CA PHE A 22 -0.68 -14.02 -2.48
C PHE A 22 -1.11 -13.06 -1.36
N GLU A 23 -1.08 -13.50 -0.10
CA GLU A 23 -1.43 -12.66 1.06
C GLU A 23 -0.48 -11.48 1.23
N ALA A 24 0.84 -11.71 1.05
CA ALA A 24 1.85 -10.68 1.08
C ALA A 24 1.63 -9.66 -0.05
N GLY A 25 1.53 -10.11 -1.30
CA GLY A 25 1.32 -9.23 -2.45
C GLY A 25 0.01 -8.45 -2.38
N LYS A 26 -1.06 -9.05 -1.84
CA LYS A 26 -2.32 -8.34 -1.59
C LYS A 26 -2.14 -7.23 -0.54
N THR A 27 -1.41 -7.52 0.54
CA THR A 27 -1.19 -6.54 1.62
C THR A 27 -0.34 -5.38 1.12
N GLU A 28 0.77 -5.67 0.44
CA GLU A 28 1.65 -4.67 -0.18
C GLU A 28 0.88 -3.81 -1.18
N GLY A 29 0.13 -4.42 -2.10
CA GLY A 29 -0.64 -3.68 -3.10
C GLY A 29 -1.75 -2.80 -2.51
N VAL A 30 -2.39 -3.22 -1.41
CA VAL A 30 -3.36 -2.37 -0.69
C VAL A 30 -2.64 -1.19 -0.02
N GLN A 31 -1.48 -1.42 0.60
CA GLN A 31 -0.72 -0.36 1.24
C GLN A 31 -0.21 0.67 0.22
N GLU A 32 0.43 0.22 -0.87
CA GLU A 32 0.88 1.09 -1.96
C GLU A 32 -0.27 1.89 -2.58
N GLY A 33 -1.42 1.24 -2.81
CA GLY A 33 -2.60 1.91 -3.35
C GLY A 33 -3.17 2.98 -2.41
N LEU A 34 -3.13 2.76 -1.09
CA LEU A 34 -3.55 3.75 -0.09
C LEU A 34 -2.58 4.94 -0.05
N GLU A 35 -1.28 4.69 -0.04
CA GLU A 35 -0.25 5.73 -0.05
C GLU A 35 -0.34 6.60 -1.32
N GLN A 36 -0.44 5.98 -2.49
CA GLN A 36 -0.63 6.67 -3.76
C GLN A 36 -1.94 7.46 -3.79
N GLY A 37 -3.04 6.86 -3.33
CA GLY A 37 -4.34 7.52 -3.26
C GLY A 37 -4.32 8.77 -2.36
N LYS A 38 -3.62 8.69 -1.22
CA LYS A 38 -3.43 9.80 -0.30
C LYS A 38 -2.64 10.94 -0.93
N LEU A 39 -1.53 10.65 -1.60
CA LEU A 39 -0.73 11.65 -2.32
C LEU A 39 -1.56 12.34 -3.42
N ILE A 40 -2.27 11.57 -4.24
CA ILE A 40 -3.14 12.11 -5.30
C ILE A 40 -4.22 13.03 -4.72
N LEU A 41 -4.83 12.66 -3.59
CA LEU A 41 -5.81 13.49 -2.91
C LEU A 41 -5.22 14.84 -2.50
N ILE A 42 -4.07 14.83 -1.81
CA ILE A 42 -3.38 16.05 -1.38
C ILE A 42 -3.02 16.93 -2.58
N MET A 43 -2.43 16.35 -3.63
CA MET A 43 -2.06 17.06 -4.86
C MET A 43 -3.28 17.74 -5.51
N ASN A 44 -4.42 17.05 -5.54
CA ASN A 44 -5.66 17.60 -6.10
C ASN A 44 -6.22 18.75 -5.27
N MET A 45 -6.11 18.68 -3.93
CA MET A 45 -6.50 19.77 -3.04
C MET A 45 -5.60 21.00 -3.21
N LEU A 46 -4.28 20.79 -3.26
CA LEU A 46 -3.29 21.85 -3.52
C LEU A 46 -3.52 22.53 -4.88
N LYS A 47 -3.73 21.76 -5.95
CA LYS A 47 -4.05 22.28 -7.29
C LYS A 47 -5.32 23.12 -7.32
N LYS A 48 -6.26 22.87 -6.40
CA LYS A 48 -7.49 23.66 -6.24
C LYS A 48 -7.32 24.90 -5.35
N GLY A 49 -6.10 25.17 -4.88
CA GLY A 49 -5.77 26.34 -4.06
C GLY A 49 -6.20 26.21 -2.61
N MET A 50 -6.43 24.99 -2.11
CA MET A 50 -6.77 24.77 -0.70
C MET A 50 -5.56 25.07 0.20
N GLU A 51 -5.81 25.71 1.34
CA GLU A 51 -4.75 25.99 2.31
C GLU A 51 -4.24 24.71 2.98
N VAL A 52 -2.95 24.68 3.31
CA VAL A 52 -2.30 23.53 3.97
C VAL A 52 -3.03 23.15 5.26
N LYS A 53 -3.46 24.14 6.07
CA LYS A 53 -4.18 23.88 7.32
C LYS A 53 -5.49 23.12 7.11
N ASP A 54 -6.23 23.46 6.07
CA ASP A 54 -7.48 22.77 5.73
C ASP A 54 -7.21 21.36 5.22
N ILE A 55 -6.15 21.16 4.44
CA ILE A 55 -5.73 19.84 3.96
C ILE A 55 -5.38 18.93 5.14
N LEU A 56 -4.57 19.40 6.09
CA LEU A 56 -4.22 18.64 7.31
C LEU A 56 -5.48 18.21 8.07
N TYR A 57 -6.43 19.15 8.24
CA TYR A 57 -7.66 18.92 8.98
C TYR A 57 -8.61 17.93 8.29
N PHE A 58 -8.91 18.14 7.00
CA PHE A 58 -9.91 17.35 6.28
C PHE A 58 -9.39 16.01 5.78
N ALA A 59 -8.12 15.94 5.35
CA ALA A 59 -7.55 14.72 4.81
C ALA A 59 -6.87 13.86 5.88
N GLY A 60 -6.70 14.36 7.11
CA GLY A 60 -6.08 13.62 8.21
C GLY A 60 -4.62 13.24 7.90
N VAL A 61 -3.89 14.17 7.29
CA VAL A 61 -2.52 13.97 6.80
C VAL A 61 -1.53 14.80 7.60
N SER A 62 -0.24 14.47 7.54
CA SER A 62 0.81 15.25 8.19
C SER A 62 1.33 16.37 7.29
N GLU A 63 2.04 17.34 7.87
CA GLU A 63 2.73 18.39 7.09
C GLU A 63 3.78 17.81 6.16
N GLU A 64 4.46 16.73 6.57
CA GLU A 64 5.47 16.03 5.78
C GLU A 64 4.87 15.46 4.49
N GLU A 65 3.69 14.84 4.58
CA GLU A 65 2.97 14.28 3.43
C GLU A 65 2.50 15.38 2.45
N VAL A 66 2.11 16.55 2.99
CA VAL A 66 1.75 17.70 2.16
C VAL A 66 2.98 18.26 1.46
N GLU A 67 4.12 18.32 2.13
CA GLU A 67 5.38 18.80 1.55
C GLU A 67 5.93 17.85 0.49
N GLU A 68 5.83 16.53 0.69
CA GLU A 68 6.15 15.53 -0.31
C GLU A 68 5.28 15.68 -1.56
N ALA A 69 3.96 15.81 -1.38
CA ALA A 69 3.04 16.05 -2.48
C ALA A 69 3.32 17.34 -3.24
N LYS A 70 3.76 18.41 -2.56
CA LYS A 70 4.19 19.66 -3.22
C LYS A 70 5.43 19.47 -4.10
N LYS A 71 6.45 18.75 -3.61
CA LYS A 71 7.66 18.46 -4.40
C LYS A 71 7.37 17.71 -5.69
N LEU A 72 6.30 16.90 -5.71
CA LEU A 72 5.84 16.18 -6.90
C LEU A 72 5.02 17.05 -7.88
N LEU A 73 4.66 18.27 -7.47
CA LEU A 73 3.95 19.25 -8.30
C LEU A 73 4.85 20.30 -8.94
N GLU A 74 6.05 20.51 -8.38
CA GLU A 74 7.11 21.37 -8.91
C GLU A 74 7.74 20.75 -10.18
#